data_AF-A0A1I7EAC0-F1
#
_entry.id   AF-A0A1I7EAC0-F1
#
_cell.length_a   1.000
_cell.length_b   1.000
_cell.length_c   1.000
_cell.angle_alpha   90.00
_cell.angle_beta   90.00
_cell.angle_gamma   90.00
#
_symmetry.space_group_name_H-M   'P 1'
#
loop_
_entity.id
_entity.type
_entity.pdbx_description
1 polymer ?
#
loop_
_entity_poly.entity_id
_entity_poly.type
_entity_poly.pdbx_seq_one_letter_code
_entity_poly.pdbx_strand_id
1 'polypeptide(L)'
;MSQLVRSLYMTYFLWRDGFGKAMPQLFEDAEGALEASLNKGRNSGIWRMDAECVDVIGKVLLIHDDQLAAAPLHRVLDAEANVYGFLRSSDASDLIRLNHSKMQSARVSLRG
;
A
#
# COMPACT_ATOMS: atom_id res chain seq x y z
N MET A 1 10.19 9.58 4.04
CA MET A 1 9.12 8.59 3.75
C MET A 1 8.16 8.61 4.92
N SER A 2 6.84 8.62 4.68
CA SER A 2 5.87 8.48 5.77
C SER A 2 5.72 7.00 6.14
N GLN A 3 5.56 6.72 7.44
CA GLN A 3 5.40 5.35 7.91
C GLN A 3 4.07 4.73 7.44
N LEU A 4 3.03 5.54 7.22
CA LEU A 4 1.75 5.05 6.70
C LEU A 4 1.85 4.49 5.28
N VAL A 5 2.56 5.19 4.38
CA VAL A 5 2.77 4.72 3.00
C VAL A 5 3.62 3.45 3.00
N ARG A 6 4.65 3.41 3.85
CA ARG A 6 5.46 2.20 4.03
C ARG A 6 4.60 1.03 4.50
N SER A 7 3.80 1.20 5.54
CA SER A 7 2.93 0.15 6.08
C SER A 7 1.93 -0.33 5.02
N LEU A 8 1.28 0.57 4.28
CA LEU A 8 0.35 0.20 3.19
C LEU A 8 1.00 -0.73 2.17
N TYR A 9 2.16 -0.36 1.64
CA TYR A 9 2.82 -1.19 0.63
C TYR A 9 3.42 -2.46 1.21
N MET A 10 3.88 -2.43 2.46
CA MET A 10 4.34 -3.63 3.14
C MET A 10 3.19 -4.63 3.31
N THR A 11 2.00 -4.15 3.70
CA THR A 11 0.78 -4.96 3.79
C THR A 11 0.39 -5.55 2.44
N TYR A 12 0.46 -4.74 1.38
CA TYR A 12 0.17 -5.19 0.02
C TYR A 12 1.14 -6.28 -0.45
N PHE A 13 2.45 -6.12 -0.25
CA PHE A 13 3.44 -7.12 -0.68
C PHE A 13 3.31 -8.43 0.12
N LEU A 14 3.06 -8.34 1.42
CA LEU A 14 2.80 -9.53 2.24
C LEU A 14 1.47 -10.21 1.84
N TRP A 15 0.43 -9.44 1.53
CA TRP A 15 -0.83 -9.98 1.03
C TRP A 15 -0.67 -10.70 -0.30
N ARG A 16 0.09 -10.13 -1.23
CA ARG A 16 0.42 -10.76 -2.51
C ARG A 16 1.17 -12.08 -2.33
N ASP A 17 1.99 -12.16 -1.29
CA ASP A 17 2.75 -13.37 -0.94
C ASP A 17 1.92 -14.38 -0.10
N GLY A 18 0.62 -14.08 0.13
CA GLY A 18 -0.34 -14.99 0.76
C GLY A 18 -0.57 -14.76 2.26
N PHE A 19 -0.05 -13.68 2.83
CA PHE A 19 -0.20 -13.36 4.26
C PHE A 19 -1.36 -12.39 4.50
N GLY A 20 -2.22 -12.69 5.46
CA GLY A 20 -3.39 -11.86 5.78
C GLY A 20 -4.55 -12.00 4.79
N LYS A 21 -5.69 -11.40 5.11
CA LYS A 21 -6.91 -11.45 4.30
C LYS A 21 -7.38 -10.04 4.01
N ALA A 22 -7.36 -9.66 2.74
CA ALA A 22 -7.83 -8.37 2.25
C ALA A 22 -8.57 -8.56 0.92
N MET A 23 -9.57 -7.73 0.66
CA MET A 23 -10.06 -7.53 -0.70
C MET A 23 -9.07 -6.63 -1.44
N PRO A 24 -8.74 -6.90 -2.73
CA PRO A 24 -7.82 -6.05 -3.49
C PRO A 24 -8.20 -4.56 -3.46
N GLN A 25 -9.50 -4.27 -3.50
CA GLN A 25 -10.07 -2.92 -3.45
C GLN A 25 -9.60 -2.11 -2.22
N LEU A 26 -9.33 -2.77 -1.08
CA LEU A 26 -8.89 -2.09 0.14
C LEU A 26 -7.59 -1.30 -0.08
N PHE A 27 -6.67 -1.82 -0.89
CA PHE A 27 -5.39 -1.15 -1.15
C PHE A 27 -5.56 0.07 -2.07
N GLU A 28 -6.43 -0.04 -3.07
CA GLU A 28 -6.78 1.07 -3.96
C GLU A 28 -7.49 2.19 -3.20
N ASP A 29 -8.47 1.82 -2.35
CA ASP A 29 -9.21 2.77 -1.53
C ASP A 29 -8.29 3.48 -0.52
N ALA A 30 -7.36 2.74 0.11
CA ALA A 30 -6.40 3.29 1.05
C ALA A 30 -5.42 4.26 0.40
N GLU A 31 -4.92 3.92 -0.79
CA GLU A 31 -4.04 4.78 -1.57
C GLU A 31 -4.76 6.06 -2.00
N GLY A 32 -5.97 5.94 -2.54
CA GLY A 32 -6.79 7.07 -2.95
C GLY A 32 -7.16 8.01 -1.80
N ALA A 33 -7.49 7.46 -0.62
CA ALA A 33 -7.82 8.28 0.55
C ALA A 33 -6.60 9.03 1.11
N LEU A 34 -5.41 8.40 1.09
CA LEU A 34 -4.16 9.08 1.42
C LEU A 34 -3.85 10.20 0.42
N GLU A 35 -4.05 9.97 -0.88
CA GLU A 35 -3.87 10.99 -1.91
C GLU A 35 -4.78 12.19 -1.68
N ALA A 36 -6.07 11.94 -1.47
CA ALA A 36 -7.06 12.97 -1.20
C ALA A 36 -6.65 13.80 0.03
N SER A 37 -6.20 13.15 1.10
CA SER A 37 -5.72 13.82 2.31
C SER A 37 -4.47 14.66 2.07
N LEU A 38 -3.51 14.16 1.29
CA LEU A 38 -2.30 14.90 0.92
C LEU A 38 -2.64 16.13 0.06
N ASN A 39 -3.53 15.98 -0.92
CA ASN A 39 -3.94 17.08 -1.79
C ASN A 39 -4.74 18.14 -1.03
N LYS A 40 -5.63 17.74 -0.11
CA LYS A 40 -6.30 18.66 0.81
C LYS A 40 -5.28 19.45 1.66
N GLY A 41 -4.30 18.76 2.25
CA GLY A 41 -3.24 19.40 3.03
C GLY A 41 -2.41 20.40 2.23
N ARG A 42 -2.01 20.04 1.01
CA ARG A 42 -1.28 20.92 0.08
C ARG A 42 -2.08 22.17 -0.29
N ASN A 43 -3.37 22.01 -0.61
CA ASN A 43 -4.20 23.09 -1.12
C ASN A 43 -4.72 24.03 -0.01
N SER A 44 -5.05 23.48 1.16
CA SER A 44 -5.64 24.24 2.27
C SER A 44 -4.63 24.69 3.33
N GLY A 45 -3.43 24.09 3.35
CA GLY A 45 -2.46 24.24 4.44
C GLY A 45 -2.84 23.47 5.72
N ILE A 46 -4.02 22.84 5.76
CA ILE A 46 -4.51 22.09 6.93
C ILE A 46 -4.24 20.60 6.72
N TRP A 47 -3.25 20.08 7.43
CA TRP A 47 -2.87 18.66 7.37
C TRP A 47 -3.73 17.83 8.30
N ARG A 48 -4.79 17.22 7.75
CA ARG A 48 -5.69 16.34 8.48
C ARG A 48 -6.21 15.22 7.58
N MET A 49 -6.26 14.00 8.12
CA MET A 49 -6.99 12.88 7.51
C MET A 49 -8.47 13.01 7.85
N ASP A 50 -9.34 12.87 6.86
CA ASP A 50 -10.78 12.77 7.10
C ASP A 50 -11.16 11.40 7.65
N ALA A 51 -12.42 11.27 8.09
CA ALA A 51 -12.91 10.03 8.71
C ALA A 51 -12.78 8.83 7.75
N GLU A 52 -13.04 9.04 6.46
CA GLU A 52 -12.90 8.00 5.44
C GLU A 52 -11.45 7.51 5.33
N CYS A 53 -10.48 8.42 5.28
CA CYS A 53 -9.07 8.09 5.25
C CYS A 53 -8.61 7.36 6.53
N VAL A 54 -9.09 7.78 7.70
CA VAL A 54 -8.81 7.10 8.97
C VAL A 54 -9.38 5.68 8.97
N ASP A 55 -10.62 5.50 8.52
CA ASP A 55 -11.29 4.19 8.53
C ASP A 55 -10.63 3.19 7.59
N VAL A 56 -10.28 3.61 6.37
CA VAL A 56 -9.66 2.71 5.38
C VAL A 56 -8.21 2.37 5.77
N ILE A 57 -7.43 3.34 6.26
CA ILE A 57 -6.06 3.11 6.69
C ILE A 57 -6.03 2.27 7.96
N GLY A 58 -6.97 2.46 8.88
CA GLY A 58 -7.10 1.62 10.07
C GLY A 58 -7.27 0.13 9.72
N LYS A 59 -8.07 -0.19 8.70
CA LYS A 59 -8.23 -1.57 8.21
C LYS A 59 -6.93 -2.14 7.64
N VAL A 60 -6.17 -1.35 6.88
CA VAL A 60 -4.86 -1.77 6.35
C VAL A 60 -3.88 -2.04 7.49
N LEU A 61 -3.83 -1.17 8.50
CA LEU A 61 -2.93 -1.33 9.65
C LEU A 61 -3.30 -2.54 10.51
N LEU A 62 -4.59 -2.85 10.66
CA LEU A 62 -4.99 -4.08 11.36
C LEU A 62 -4.46 -5.32 10.65
N ILE A 63 -4.55 -5.37 9.32
CA ILE A 63 -4.02 -6.49 8.52
C ILE A 63 -2.49 -6.51 8.58
N HIS A 64 -1.84 -5.34 8.55
CA HIS A 64 -0.40 -5.21 8.71
C HIS A 64 0.08 -5.87 10.01
N ASP A 65 -0.58 -5.58 11.12
CA ASP A 65 -0.18 -6.09 12.44
C ASP A 65 -0.37 -7.62 12.51
N ASP A 66 -1.49 -8.13 11.98
CA ASP A 66 -1.73 -9.57 11.86
C ASP A 66 -0.66 -10.25 10.98
N GLN A 67 -0.27 -9.63 9.87
CA GLN A 67 0.77 -10.15 8.98
C GLN A 67 2.14 -10.16 9.66
N LEU A 68 2.52 -9.11 10.39
CA LEU A 68 3.79 -9.08 11.10
C LEU A 68 3.85 -10.12 12.23
N ALA A 69 2.72 -10.44 12.86
CA ALA A 69 2.65 -11.49 13.87
C ALA A 69 2.77 -12.90 13.28
N ALA A 70 2.32 -13.12 12.05
CA ALA A 70 2.21 -14.45 11.44
C ALA A 70 3.28 -14.76 10.37
N ALA A 71 3.79 -13.76 9.66
CA ALA A 71 4.70 -13.97 8.55
C ALA A 71 6.11 -14.34 9.02
N PRO A 72 6.79 -15.31 8.37
CA PRO A 72 8.19 -15.57 8.62
C PRO A 72 9.06 -14.33 8.35
N LEU A 73 10.09 -14.10 9.17
CA LEU A 73 10.95 -12.92 9.07
C LEU A 73 11.54 -12.70 7.66
N HIS A 74 11.94 -13.76 6.95
CA HIS A 74 12.47 -13.63 5.60
C HIS A 74 11.45 -13.01 4.63
N ARG A 75 10.15 -13.29 4.78
CA ARG A 75 9.08 -12.68 3.97
C ARG A 75 8.85 -11.22 4.32
N VAL A 76 8.97 -10.88 5.60
CA VAL A 76 8.93 -9.48 6.05
C VAL A 76 10.08 -8.69 5.42
N LEU A 77 11.30 -9.24 5.42
CA LEU A 77 12.47 -8.61 4.79
C LEU A 77 12.32 -8.49 3.27
N ASP A 78 11.81 -9.52 2.60
CA ASP A 78 11.53 -9.47 1.15
C ASP A 78 10.49 -8.40 0.82
N ALA A 79 9.41 -8.31 1.60
CA ALA A 79 8.41 -7.27 1.46
C ALA A 79 9.01 -5.88 1.67
N GLU A 80 9.86 -5.70 2.68
CA GLU A 80 10.56 -4.44 2.93
C GLU A 80 11.48 -4.04 1.76
N ALA A 81 12.23 -4.99 1.19
CA ALA A 81 13.05 -4.74 0.01
C ALA A 81 12.20 -4.34 -1.20
N ASN A 82 11.05 -5.00 -1.40
CA ASN A 82 10.09 -4.64 -2.45
C ASN A 82 9.53 -3.23 -2.26
N VAL A 83 9.22 -2.81 -1.02
CA VAL A 83 8.79 -1.44 -0.72
C VAL A 83 9.89 -0.45 -1.12
N TYR A 84 11.13 -0.65 -0.68
CA TYR A 84 12.21 0.28 -1.05
C TYR A 84 12.48 0.32 -2.55
N GLY A 85 12.46 -0.83 -3.22
CA GLY A 85 12.63 -0.92 -4.67
C GLY A 85 11.53 -0.19 -5.41
N PHE A 86 10.26 -0.46 -5.06
CA PHE A 86 9.10 0.19 -5.63
C PHE A 86 9.16 1.71 -5.45
N LEU A 87 9.37 2.17 -4.22
CA LEU A 87 9.35 3.60 -3.90
C LEU A 87 10.53 4.38 -4.49
N ARG A 88 11.65 3.72 -4.79
CA ARG A 88 12.79 4.32 -5.52
C ARG A 88 12.56 4.37 -7.03
N SER A 89 11.81 3.43 -7.58
CA SER A 89 11.52 3.34 -9.01
C SER A 89 10.33 4.17 -9.46
N SER A 90 9.51 4.61 -8.50
CA SER A 90 8.33 5.42 -8.74
C SER A 90 8.66 6.90 -8.52
N ASP A 91 8.28 7.75 -9.47
CA ASP A 91 8.27 9.19 -9.24
C ASP A 91 7.26 9.53 -8.12
N ALA A 92 7.40 10.68 -7.45
CA ALA A 92 6.46 11.07 -6.38
C ALA A 92 4.98 11.13 -6.84
N SER A 93 4.76 11.22 -8.16
CA SER A 93 3.45 11.14 -8.81
C SER A 93 2.98 9.71 -9.14
N ASP A 94 3.90 8.74 -9.23
CA ASP A 94 3.63 7.32 -9.53
C ASP A 94 3.47 6.47 -8.27
N LEU A 95 3.96 6.99 -7.15
CA LEU A 95 3.79 6.47 -5.78
C LEU A 95 2.33 6.38 -5.30
N ILE A 96 1.36 6.73 -6.13
CA ILE A 96 -0.04 6.95 -5.74
C ILE A 96 -1.01 6.33 -6.77
N ARG A 97 -0.51 5.66 -7.81
CA ARG A 97 -1.34 5.01 -8.82
C ARG A 97 -1.04 3.51 -8.88
N LEU A 98 -1.66 2.72 -8.01
CA LEU A 98 -2.05 1.34 -8.33
C LEU A 98 -3.10 1.33 -9.46
N ASN A 99 -2.83 1.96 -10.62
CA ASN A 99 -3.76 1.87 -11.73
C ASN A 99 -3.49 0.60 -12.55
N HIS A 100 -4.48 -0.30 -12.53
CA HIS A 100 -4.93 -1.39 -13.42
C HIS A 100 -4.01 -1.98 -14.53
N SER A 101 -3.05 -1.24 -15.08
CA SER A 101 -2.16 -1.63 -16.19
C SER A 101 -1.01 -2.56 -15.77
N LYS A 102 -0.38 -2.35 -14.60
CA LYS A 102 0.72 -3.22 -14.12
C LYS A 102 0.24 -4.54 -13.48
N MET A 103 -1.04 -4.62 -13.09
CA MET A 103 -1.65 -5.82 -12.50
C MET A 103 -1.95 -6.93 -13.54
N GLN A 104 -2.18 -6.57 -14.81
CA GLN A 104 -2.39 -7.56 -15.88
C GLN A 104 -1.09 -8.09 -16.48
N SER A 105 -0.04 -7.26 -16.59
CA SER A 105 1.24 -7.68 -17.18
C SER A 105 1.95 -8.78 -16.36
N ALA A 106 1.83 -8.74 -15.02
CA ALA A 106 2.37 -9.79 -14.14
C ALA A 106 1.58 -11.12 -14.19
N ARG A 107 0.32 -11.11 -14.66
CA ARG A 107 -0.49 -12.32 -14.88
C ARG A 107 -0.26 -12.97 -16.24
N VAL A 108 0.12 -12.19 -17.27
CA VAL A 108 0.32 -12.71 -18.63
C VAL A 108 1.66 -13.42 -18.80
N SER A 109 2.71 -13.04 -18.05
CA SER A 109 4.05 -13.65 -18.20
C SER A 109 4.21 -15.04 -17.56
N LEU A 110 3.18 -15.59 -16.88
CA LEU A 110 3.21 -16.92 -16.24
C LEU A 110 2.21 -17.91 -16.86
N ARG A 111 1.66 -17.58 -18.03
CA ARG A 111 0.88 -18.50 -18.88
C ARG A 111 1.53 -18.76 -20.25
N GLY A 112 2.80 -18.41 -20.41
CA GLY A 112 3.65 -18.78 -21.56
C GLY A 112 4.68 -19.80 -21.17
#